data_AF-A0A7K1G411-F1
#
_entry.id   AF-A0A7K1G411-F1
#
_cell.length_a   1.000
_cell.length_b   1.000
_cell.length_c   1.000
_cell.angle_alpha   90.00
_cell.angle_beta   90.00
_cell.angle_gamma   90.00
#
_symmetry.space_group_name_H-M   'P 1'
#
loop_
_entity.id
_entity.type
_entity.pdbx_description
1 polymer ?
#
loop_
_entity_poly.entity_id
_entity_poly.type
_entity_poly.pdbx_seq_one_letter_code
_entity_poly.pdbx_strand_id
1 'polypeptide(L)'
;MEQLFSYGTLRSKEIQMRVFNKLLTGTPDQLLGYKLKSLQIEEEFGMADYVVVVASENASDIIHGVAFTISNADLTKADQFESNSYRRVQVKLKSGTTAWVYIEN
;
A
#
# COMPACT_ATOMS: atom_id res chain seq x y z
N MET A 1 13.95 -1.98 11.73
CA MET A 1 13.49 -2.05 10.32
C MET A 1 11.99 -2.27 10.37
N GLU A 2 11.26 -1.69 9.43
CA GLU A 2 9.80 -1.74 9.39
C GLU A 2 9.34 -2.60 8.21
N GLN A 3 8.10 -3.06 8.26
CA GLN A 3 7.43 -3.75 7.16
C GLN A 3 6.40 -2.81 6.53
N LEU A 4 6.39 -2.71 5.19
CA LEU A 4 5.41 -1.96 4.42
C LEU A 4 4.67 -2.90 3.46
N PHE A 5 3.38 -3.08 3.67
CA PHE A 5 2.52 -3.81 2.76
C PHE A 5 2.05 -2.91 1.63
N SER A 6 2.35 -3.30 0.40
CA SER A 6 1.85 -2.63 -0.80
C SER A 6 1.00 -3.57 -1.65
N TYR A 7 -0.17 -3.07 -2.03
CA TYR A 7 -1.12 -3.69 -2.95
C TYR A 7 -1.23 -2.91 -4.27
N GLY A 8 -0.47 -1.82 -4.43
CA GLY A 8 -0.61 -0.83 -5.49
C GLY A 8 0.68 -0.59 -6.28
N THR A 9 0.91 0.68 -6.65
CA THR A 9 1.97 1.15 -7.56
C THR A 9 3.38 1.01 -6.99
N LEU A 10 3.55 1.07 -5.67
CA LEU A 10 4.85 0.84 -5.00
C LEU A 10 5.44 -0.57 -5.24
N ARG A 11 4.67 -1.51 -5.81
CA ARG A 11 5.20 -2.80 -6.29
C ARG A 11 6.00 -2.68 -7.59
N SER A 12 5.83 -1.60 -8.35
CA SER A 12 6.58 -1.34 -9.58
C SER A 12 8.03 -1.04 -9.26
N LYS A 13 8.95 -1.76 -9.92
CA LYS A 13 10.40 -1.53 -9.81
C LYS A 13 10.78 -0.11 -10.21
N GLU A 14 10.12 0.46 -11.21
CA GLU A 14 10.39 1.84 -11.66
C GLU A 14 10.02 2.86 -10.57
N ILE A 15 8.84 2.69 -9.95
CA ILE A 15 8.41 3.55 -8.84
C ILE A 15 9.36 3.38 -7.65
N GLN A 16 9.78 2.15 -7.32
CA GLN A 16 10.74 1.94 -6.24
C GLN A 16 12.07 2.63 -6.48
N MET A 17 12.59 2.57 -7.72
CA MET A 17 13.80 3.31 -8.07
C MET A 17 13.59 4.83 -7.98
N ARG A 18 12.44 5.35 -8.43
CA ARG A 18 12.12 6.79 -8.33
C ARG A 18 12.00 7.27 -6.88
N VAL A 19 11.34 6.49 -6.02
CA VAL A 19 11.03 6.87 -4.63
C VAL A 19 12.19 6.55 -3.68
N PHE A 20 12.73 5.33 -3.72
CA PHE A 20 13.73 4.86 -2.74
C PHE A 20 15.16 4.92 -3.27
N ASN A 21 15.36 5.09 -4.58
CA ASN A 21 16.64 4.94 -5.27
C ASN A 21 17.28 3.55 -5.11
N LYS A 22 16.43 2.54 -4.90
CA LYS A 22 16.79 1.12 -4.77
C LYS A 22 15.56 0.25 -4.97
N LEU A 23 15.78 -1.04 -5.20
CA LEU A 23 14.73 -2.05 -5.14
C LEU A 23 14.56 -2.54 -3.70
N LEU A 24 13.33 -2.70 -3.27
CA LEU A 24 12.99 -3.23 -1.96
C LEU A 24 12.92 -4.75 -2.00
N THR A 25 13.40 -5.40 -0.94
CA THR A 25 13.16 -6.83 -0.72
C THR A 25 11.77 -7.01 -0.13
N GLY A 26 10.96 -7.87 -0.73
CA GLY A 26 9.63 -8.14 -0.23
C GLY A 26 9.17 -9.57 -0.45
N THR A 27 8.18 -9.97 0.33
CA THR A 27 7.57 -11.30 0.28
C THR A 27 6.07 -11.17 0.02
N PRO A 28 5.48 -11.98 -0.87
CA PRO A 28 4.04 -12.00 -1.06
C PRO A 28 3.30 -12.25 0.25
N ASP A 29 2.25 -11.47 0.52
CA ASP A 29 1.41 -11.61 1.72
C ASP A 29 -0.02 -11.13 1.43
N GLN A 30 -0.90 -11.25 2.42
CA GLN A 30 -2.33 -10.96 2.29
C GLN A 30 -2.82 -10.10 3.46
N LEU A 31 -3.58 -9.06 3.13
CA LEU A 31 -4.31 -8.24 4.10
C LEU A 31 -5.73 -8.80 4.23
N LEU A 32 -6.10 -9.23 5.44
CA LEU A 32 -7.37 -9.90 5.73
C LEU A 32 -8.44 -8.92 6.22
N GLY A 33 -9.69 -9.13 5.84
CA GLY A 33 -10.82 -8.30 6.28
C GLY A 33 -10.91 -6.95 5.57
N TYR A 34 -10.22 -6.82 4.42
CA TYR A 34 -10.25 -5.65 3.57
C TYR A 34 -10.51 -6.06 2.13
N LYS A 35 -11.07 -5.16 1.35
CA LYS A 35 -11.24 -5.31 -0.10
C LYS A 35 -10.79 -4.05 -0.82
N LEU A 36 -10.38 -4.23 -2.07
CA LEU A 36 -10.11 -3.13 -2.97
C LEU A 36 -11.44 -2.64 -3.55
N LYS A 37 -11.64 -1.32 -3.56
CA LYS A 37 -12.75 -0.65 -4.21
C LYS A 37 -12.20 0.26 -5.29
N SER A 38 -12.71 0.13 -6.50
CA SER A 38 -12.42 1.06 -7.59
C SER A 38 -13.14 2.38 -7.33
N LEU A 39 -12.41 3.48 -7.43
CA LEU A 39 -12.91 4.84 -7.33
C LEU A 39 -12.60 5.55 -8.65
N GLN A 40 -13.60 6.19 -9.25
CA GLN A 40 -13.38 7.10 -10.36
C GLN A 40 -13.35 8.52 -9.80
N ILE A 41 -12.22 9.19 -9.98
CA ILE A 41 -12.06 10.59 -9.59
C ILE A 41 -11.97 11.42 -10.87
N GLU A 42 -12.73 12.50 -10.91
CA GLU A 42 -12.61 13.51 -11.97
C GLU A 42 -11.39 14.40 -11.69
N GLU A 43 -10.39 14.32 -12.56
CA GLU A 43 -9.22 15.19 -12.59
C GLU A 43 -9.34 16.23 -13.71
N GLU A 44 -8.44 17.22 -13.71
CA GLU A 44 -8.42 18.35 -14.66
C GLU A 44 -8.48 17.94 -16.14
N PHE A 45 -8.01 16.73 -16.47
CA PHE A 45 -7.97 16.19 -17.83
C PHE A 45 -8.85 14.96 -18.07
N GLY A 46 -9.74 14.60 -17.14
CA GLY A 46 -10.69 13.48 -17.31
C GLY A 46 -10.84 12.59 -16.07
N MET A 47 -11.46 11.43 -16.24
CA MET A 47 -11.65 10.46 -15.15
C MET A 47 -10.41 9.58 -14.98
N ALA A 48 -9.92 9.48 -13.75
CA ALA A 48 -8.83 8.58 -13.37
C ALA A 48 -9.35 7.48 -12.44
N ASP A 49 -8.96 6.24 -12.73
CA ASP A 49 -9.29 5.07 -11.92
C ASP A 49 -8.28 4.89 -10.78
N TYR A 50 -8.74 5.08 -9.55
CA TYR A 50 -7.99 4.80 -8.34
C TYR A 50 -8.49 3.52 -7.68
N VAL A 51 -7.63 2.89 -6.89
CA VAL A 51 -7.99 1.73 -6.11
C VAL A 51 -7.70 2.01 -4.64
N VAL A 52 -8.77 2.01 -3.84
CA VAL A 52 -8.69 2.29 -2.41
C VAL A 52 -8.98 1.04 -1.59
N VAL A 53 -8.38 0.97 -0.41
CA VAL A 53 -8.60 -0.11 0.55
C VAL A 53 -9.74 0.27 1.47
N VAL A 54 -10.77 -0.57 1.51
CA VAL A 54 -11.90 -0.41 2.44
C VAL A 54 -12.02 -1.64 3.32
N ALA A 55 -12.41 -1.44 4.58
CA ALA A 55 -12.77 -2.54 5.45
C ALA A 55 -13.93 -3.33 4.81
N SER A 56 -13.86 -4.67 4.87
CA SER A 56 -14.92 -5.53 4.39
C SER A 56 -15.75 -6.07 5.56
N GLU A 57 -17.06 -6.14 5.36
CA GLU A 57 -17.99 -6.85 6.24
C GLU A 57 -17.81 -8.37 6.15
N ASN A 58 -17.15 -8.85 5.09
CA ASN A 58 -16.79 -10.25 4.94
C ASN A 58 -15.33 -10.48 5.36
N ALA A 59 -15.13 -11.18 6.48
CA ALA A 59 -13.81 -11.54 6.99
C ALA A 59 -12.98 -12.42 6.02
N SER A 60 -13.63 -13.04 5.02
CA SER A 60 -12.96 -13.84 4.00
C SER A 60 -12.41 -13.00 2.84
N ASP A 61 -12.72 -11.70 2.77
CA ASP A 61 -12.12 -10.82 1.76
C ASP A 61 -10.65 -10.59 2.08
N ILE A 62 -9.84 -10.68 1.03
CA ILE A 62 -8.39 -10.60 1.10
C ILE A 62 -7.85 -9.72 -0.01
N ILE A 63 -6.86 -8.90 0.34
CA ILE A 63 -6.07 -8.14 -0.63
C ILE A 63 -4.71 -8.81 -0.76
N HIS A 64 -4.34 -9.18 -1.98
CA HIS A 64 -3.04 -9.74 -2.29
C HIS A 64 -2.03 -8.61 -2.54
N GLY A 65 -0.88 -8.71 -1.89
CA GLY A 65 0.16 -7.70 -2.01
C GLY A 65 1.54 -8.25 -1.68
N VAL A 66 2.46 -7.34 -1.41
CA VAL A 66 3.85 -7.65 -1.06
C VAL A 66 4.20 -6.87 0.21
N ALA A 67 4.72 -7.56 1.21
CA ALA A 67 5.32 -6.95 2.39
C ALA A 67 6.80 -6.67 2.13
N PHE A 68 7.17 -5.41 1.97
CA PHE A 68 8.54 -4.96 1.79
C PHE A 68 9.21 -4.66 3.13
N THR A 69 10.47 -5.05 3.26
CA THR A 69 11.33 -4.64 4.37
C THR A 69 11.96 -3.28 4.05
N ILE A 70 11.70 -2.29 4.89
CA ILE A 70 12.13 -0.91 4.67
C ILE A 70 12.81 -0.31 5.91
N SER A 71 13.68 0.67 5.70
CA SER A 71 14.21 1.48 6.80
C SER A 71 13.22 2.58 7.21
N ASN A 72 13.45 3.22 8.35
CA ASN A 72 12.63 4.35 8.78
C ASN A 72 12.74 5.56 7.81
N ALA A 73 13.92 5.76 7.22
CA ALA A 73 14.13 6.77 6.18
C ALA A 73 13.35 6.45 4.90
N ASP A 74 13.29 5.17 4.50
CA ASP A 74 12.46 4.74 3.37
C ASP A 74 10.97 4.95 3.67
N LEU A 75 10.52 4.66 4.89
CA LEU A 75 9.14 4.91 5.30
C LEU A 75 8.76 6.40 5.17
N THR A 76 9.67 7.31 5.53
CA THR A 76 9.47 8.75 5.35
C THR A 76 9.32 9.13 3.87
N LYS A 77 10.08 8.49 2.98
CA LYS A 77 9.96 8.71 1.52
C LYS A 77 8.63 8.15 0.99
N ALA A 78 8.17 7.01 1.50
CA ALA A 78 6.87 6.46 1.17
C ALA A 78 5.74 7.40 1.63
N ASP A 79 5.85 7.97 2.84
CA ASP A 79 4.90 8.96 3.36
C ASP A 79 4.82 10.19 2.42
N GLN A 80 5.96 10.67 1.92
CA GLN A 80 5.99 11.79 0.96
C GLN A 80 5.40 11.43 -0.41
N PHE A 81 5.61 10.19 -0.86
CA PHE A 81 5.10 9.72 -2.15
C PHE A 81 3.58 9.53 -2.15
N GLU A 82 3.02 8.95 -1.08
CA GLU A 82 1.58 8.69 -0.96
C GLU A 82 0.78 9.95 -0.61
N SER A 83 1.46 11.03 -0.17
CA SER A 83 0.90 12.38 0.02
C SER A 83 -0.28 12.43 1.02
N ASN A 84 -0.94 13.59 1.09
CA ASN A 84 -2.09 13.85 1.97
C ASN A 84 -3.35 13.06 1.62
N SER A 85 -3.39 12.34 0.49
CA SER A 85 -4.55 11.55 0.10
C SER A 85 -4.64 10.22 0.86
N TYR A 86 -3.53 9.77 1.42
CA TYR A 86 -3.44 8.50 2.13
C TYR A 86 -2.83 8.67 3.52
N ARG A 87 -3.28 7.84 4.46
CA ARG A 87 -2.67 7.70 5.79
C ARG A 87 -2.14 6.29 5.99
N ARG A 88 -1.01 6.19 6.67
CA ARG A 88 -0.50 4.87 7.09
C ARG A 88 -1.21 4.38 8.34
N VAL A 89 -1.59 3.10 8.32
CA VAL A 89 -2.09 2.37 9.49
C VAL A 89 -1.31 1.09 9.68
N GLN A 90 -1.18 0.65 10.93
CA GLN A 90 -0.60 -0.65 11.25
C GLN A 90 -1.66 -1.74 11.15
N VAL A 91 -1.34 -2.79 10.41
CA VAL A 91 -2.20 -3.95 10.22
C VAL A 91 -1.42 -5.24 10.46
N LYS A 92 -2.14 -6.29 10.84
CA LYS A 92 -1.58 -7.64 10.91
C LYS A 92 -1.92 -8.38 9.62
N LEU A 93 -0.90 -8.81 8.89
CA LEU A 93 -1.05 -9.59 7.66
C LEU A 93 -1.35 -11.06 7.98
N LYS A 94 -1.76 -11.83 6.98
CA LYS A 94 -2.06 -13.26 7.13
C LYS A 94 -0.86 -14.06 7.63
N SER A 95 0.36 -13.68 7.24
CA SER A 95 1.59 -14.30 7.76
C SER A 95 1.80 -14.11 9.27
N GLY A 96 1.03 -13.23 9.91
CA GLY A 96 1.23 -12.79 11.29
C GLY A 96 2.14 -11.58 11.41
N THR A 97 2.75 -11.13 10.31
CA THR A 97 3.62 -9.95 10.26
C THR A 97 2.82 -8.68 10.48
N THR A 98 3.30 -7.80 11.36
CA THR A 98 2.78 -6.44 11.49
C THR A 98 3.45 -5.55 10.45
N ALA A 99 2.64 -4.89 9.62
CA ALA A 99 3.13 -4.00 8.57
C ALA A 99 2.33 -2.69 8.53
N TRP A 100 2.97 -1.64 8.02
CA TRP A 100 2.29 -0.43 7.60
C TRP A 100 1.55 -0.68 6.29
N VAL A 101 0.37 -0.10 6.14
CA VAL A 101 -0.35 -0.03 4.86
C VAL A 101 -0.91 1.38 4.71
N TYR A 102 -0.86 1.92 3.51
CA TYR A 102 -1.51 3.19 3.18
C TYR A 102 -2.97 2.93 2.83
N ILE A 103 -3.88 3.67 3.46
CA ILE A 103 -5.32 3.64 3.17
C ILE A 103 -5.78 5.07 2.90
N GLU A 104 -6.81 5.23 2.08
CA GLU A 104 -7.41 6.54 1.82
C GLU A 104 -7.85 7.18 3.16
N ASN A 105 -7.70 8.49 3.25
CA ASN A 105 -8.13 9.27 4.41
C ASN A 105 -9.64 9.20 4.64
#